data_AF-A0A497REW0-F1
#
_entry.id   AF-A0A497REW0-F1
#
_cell.length_a   1.000
_cell.length_b   1.000
_cell.length_c   1.000
_cell.angle_alpha   90.00
_cell.angle_beta   90.00
_cell.angle_gamma   90.00
#
_symmetry.space_group_name_H-M   'P 1'
#
loop_
_entity.id
_entity.type
_entity.pdbx_description
1 polymer ?
#
loop_
_entity_poly.entity_id
_entity_poly.type
_entity_poly.pdbx_seq_one_letter_code
_entity_poly.pdbx_strand_id
1 'polypeptide(L)'
;MTLYVLPFLSILSSLIFVGILLWFVGINPIEAYHIMLTRTFGSKLGLSELFVKSTPLILTGLAVTIPMRAGLWNIGAEGQLYMGAFIASFIALNFVNPFAIPVMFVFAAIFGALWAFIPAILKAKFELNEIISTLLLNYVAIYWVEYMVYGPMRGKEVYNFPYSDLFPECAVLPRFFDTRLHLGILIAFSIVVVIYLIFRKTSFGFSVKVVGANPKAAEYAGIDKKKIIVYAMVLGGAIAGIAGMEEISGIHHRLRAAISPGYGYAGIPIALLAKGNVLAVVLSAMLFGFLYVGGSALQTSYSIPIAVVYIFQSLVVLFIIAGEFFVRYKVVR
;
A
#
# COMPACT_ATOMS: atom_id res chain seq x y z
N MET A 1 -5.67 23.46 -18.27
CA MET A 1 -5.99 22.31 -19.15
C MET A 1 -4.92 21.21 -19.08
N THR A 2 -3.63 21.55 -18.93
CA THR A 2 -2.49 20.62 -18.84
C THR A 2 -2.48 19.69 -17.62
N LEU A 3 -3.10 20.08 -16.49
CA LEU A 3 -2.94 19.34 -15.22
C LEU A 3 -3.61 17.95 -15.20
N TYR A 4 -4.69 17.75 -15.96
CA TYR A 4 -5.44 16.47 -16.03
C TYR A 4 -5.17 15.69 -17.32
N VAL A 5 -4.88 16.40 -18.41
CA VAL A 5 -4.55 15.78 -19.70
C VAL A 5 -3.23 15.03 -19.62
N LEU A 6 -2.27 15.54 -18.85
CA LEU A 6 -0.93 14.98 -18.85
C LEU A 6 -0.80 13.64 -18.09
N PRO A 7 -1.42 13.45 -16.90
CA PRO A 7 -1.53 12.12 -16.29
C PRO A 7 -2.18 11.08 -17.22
N PHE A 8 -3.24 11.48 -17.95
CA PHE A 8 -3.89 10.61 -18.92
C PHE A 8 -2.96 10.25 -20.09
N LEU A 9 -2.25 11.23 -20.65
CA LEU A 9 -1.24 10.98 -21.69
C LEU A 9 -0.07 10.13 -21.20
N SER A 10 0.38 10.31 -19.96
CA SER A 10 1.41 9.49 -19.33
C SER A 10 0.95 8.03 -19.20
N ILE A 11 -0.28 7.80 -18.75
CA ILE A 11 -0.86 6.46 -18.68
C ILE A 11 -0.98 5.86 -20.08
N LEU A 12 -1.50 6.60 -21.06
CA LEU A 12 -1.62 6.13 -22.44
C LEU A 12 -0.25 5.79 -23.05
N SER A 13 0.75 6.64 -22.84
CA SER A 13 2.13 6.41 -23.31
C SER A 13 2.75 5.18 -22.65
N SER A 14 2.50 4.99 -21.36
CA SER A 14 2.95 3.80 -20.64
C SER A 14 2.31 2.52 -21.18
N LEU A 15 1.02 2.56 -21.51
CA LEU A 15 0.33 1.43 -22.14
C LEU A 15 0.93 1.16 -23.51
N ILE A 16 1.13 2.17 -24.36
CA ILE A 16 1.76 1.97 -25.68
C ILE A 16 3.14 1.31 -25.54
N PHE A 17 3.98 1.78 -24.62
CA PHE A 17 5.31 1.21 -24.42
C PHE A 17 5.27 -0.22 -23.87
N VAL A 18 4.37 -0.48 -22.93
CA VAL A 18 4.07 -1.83 -22.45
C VAL A 18 3.65 -2.75 -23.60
N GLY A 19 2.85 -2.24 -24.53
CA GLY A 19 2.39 -2.99 -25.68
C GLY A 19 3.54 -3.32 -26.64
N ILE A 20 4.44 -2.37 -26.87
CA ILE A 20 5.67 -2.62 -27.63
C ILE A 20 6.49 -3.74 -26.98
N LEU A 21 6.64 -3.74 -25.66
CA LEU A 21 7.35 -4.82 -24.95
C LEU A 21 6.66 -6.18 -25.09
N LEU A 22 5.33 -6.24 -24.95
CA LEU A 22 4.57 -7.46 -25.17
C LEU A 22 4.80 -8.01 -26.58
N TRP A 23 4.81 -7.13 -27.57
CA TRP A 23 5.07 -7.49 -28.95
C TRP A 23 6.47 -8.07 -29.15
N PHE A 24 7.51 -7.49 -28.51
CA PHE A 24 8.87 -8.07 -28.51
C PHE A 24 8.95 -9.45 -27.85
N VAL A 25 8.08 -9.74 -26.89
CA VAL A 25 7.96 -11.05 -26.22
C VAL A 25 7.12 -12.03 -27.07
N GLY A 26 6.60 -11.61 -28.22
CA GLY A 26 5.79 -12.43 -29.11
C GLY A 26 4.30 -12.48 -28.73
N ILE A 27 3.84 -11.60 -27.85
CA ILE A 27 2.44 -11.51 -27.41
C ILE A 27 1.75 -10.36 -28.14
N ASN A 28 0.59 -10.63 -28.72
CA ASN A 28 -0.22 -9.58 -29.33
C ASN A 28 -0.70 -8.59 -28.26
N PRO A 29 -0.32 -7.30 -28.31
CA PRO A 29 -0.66 -6.34 -27.26
C PRO A 29 -2.15 -6.05 -27.15
N ILE A 30 -2.87 -6.05 -28.27
CA ILE A 30 -4.31 -5.79 -28.31
C ILE A 30 -5.04 -6.93 -27.61
N GLU A 31 -4.67 -8.17 -27.91
CA GLU A 31 -5.23 -9.36 -27.26
C GLU A 31 -4.92 -9.37 -25.77
N ALA A 32 -3.68 -9.02 -25.39
CA ALA A 32 -3.29 -8.91 -23.99
C ALA A 32 -4.15 -7.89 -23.23
N TYR A 33 -4.36 -6.68 -23.77
CA TYR A 33 -5.23 -5.69 -23.13
C TYR A 33 -6.69 -6.12 -23.09
N HIS A 34 -7.17 -6.78 -24.14
CA HIS A 34 -8.51 -7.34 -24.17
C HIS A 34 -8.70 -8.39 -23.06
N ILE A 35 -7.72 -9.28 -22.87
CA ILE A 35 -7.71 -10.25 -21.77
C ILE A 35 -7.69 -9.54 -20.42
N MET A 36 -6.83 -8.53 -20.23
CA MET A 36 -6.79 -7.78 -18.96
C MET A 36 -8.16 -7.16 -18.64
N LEU A 37 -8.77 -6.48 -19.60
CA LEU A 37 -10.07 -5.82 -19.42
C LEU A 37 -11.20 -6.83 -19.16
N THR A 38 -11.29 -7.88 -19.97
CA THR A 38 -12.36 -8.89 -19.84
C THR A 38 -12.20 -9.74 -18.58
N ARG A 39 -10.97 -10.09 -18.18
CA ARG A 39 -10.73 -10.86 -16.95
C ARG A 39 -11.00 -10.03 -15.70
N THR A 40 -10.73 -8.73 -15.72
CA THR A 40 -11.00 -7.86 -14.57
C THR A 40 -12.47 -7.40 -14.52
N PHE A 41 -13.04 -6.92 -15.61
CA PHE A 41 -14.39 -6.31 -15.61
C PHE A 41 -15.50 -7.22 -16.14
N GLY A 42 -15.16 -8.29 -16.85
CA GLY A 42 -16.13 -9.18 -17.49
C GLY A 42 -16.75 -10.24 -16.57
N SER A 43 -16.33 -10.33 -15.31
CA SER A 43 -16.91 -11.29 -14.35
C SER A 43 -16.99 -10.74 -12.93
N LYS A 44 -17.95 -11.25 -12.16
CA LYS A 44 -18.09 -10.97 -10.72
C LYS A 44 -16.82 -11.30 -9.93
N LEU A 45 -16.14 -12.39 -10.31
CA LEU A 45 -14.87 -12.81 -9.70
C LEU A 45 -13.75 -11.82 -10.01
N GLY A 46 -13.64 -11.37 -11.27
CA GLY A 46 -12.65 -10.36 -11.68
C GLY A 46 -12.81 -9.05 -10.93
N LEU A 47 -14.05 -8.57 -10.80
CA LEU A 47 -14.37 -7.36 -10.04
C LEU A 47 -14.06 -7.55 -8.54
N SER A 48 -14.38 -8.72 -7.98
CA SER A 48 -13.99 -9.04 -6.60
C SER A 48 -12.47 -8.98 -6.42
N GLU A 49 -11.69 -9.59 -7.31
CA GLU A 49 -10.23 -9.59 -7.22
C GLU A 49 -9.65 -8.17 -7.37
N LEU A 50 -10.26 -7.33 -8.21
CA LEU A 50 -9.87 -5.92 -8.32
C LEU A 50 -9.98 -5.22 -6.95
N PHE A 51 -11.12 -5.34 -6.27
CA PHE A 51 -11.30 -4.72 -4.96
C PHE A 51 -10.42 -5.36 -3.89
N VAL A 52 -10.26 -6.69 -3.89
CA VAL A 52 -9.36 -7.42 -2.99
C VAL A 52 -7.94 -6.89 -3.12
N LYS A 53 -7.41 -6.74 -4.34
CA LYS A 53 -6.05 -6.22 -4.55
C LYS A 53 -5.95 -4.73 -4.32
N SER A 54 -7.00 -3.96 -4.58
CA SER A 54 -7.01 -2.52 -4.32
C SER A 54 -7.04 -2.20 -2.83
N THR A 55 -7.60 -3.07 -1.99
CA THR A 55 -7.77 -2.83 -0.55
C THR A 55 -6.43 -2.53 0.17
N PRO A 56 -5.42 -3.43 0.17
CA PRO A 56 -4.14 -3.13 0.80
C PRO A 56 -3.41 -1.97 0.11
N LEU A 57 -3.59 -1.79 -1.21
CA LEU A 57 -2.99 -0.70 -1.98
C LEU A 57 -3.55 0.68 -1.62
N ILE A 58 -4.85 0.77 -1.29
CA ILE A 58 -5.47 2.01 -0.78
C ILE A 58 -4.83 2.37 0.55
N LEU A 59 -4.73 1.40 1.46
CA LEU A 59 -4.18 1.61 2.80
C LEU A 59 -2.69 1.97 2.75
N THR A 60 -1.87 1.23 2.01
CA THR A 60 -0.45 1.56 1.86
C THR A 60 -0.24 2.86 1.10
N GLY A 61 -1.08 3.17 0.10
CA GLY A 61 -1.09 4.46 -0.58
C GLY A 61 -1.37 5.62 0.38
N LEU A 62 -2.34 5.47 1.30
CA LEU A 62 -2.60 6.46 2.35
C LEU A 62 -1.43 6.55 3.34
N ALA A 63 -0.86 5.42 3.73
CA ALA A 63 0.27 5.33 4.65
C ALA A 63 1.50 6.11 4.17
N VAL A 64 1.69 6.20 2.84
CA VAL A 64 2.73 7.03 2.22
C VAL A 64 2.24 8.47 1.99
N THR A 65 0.99 8.65 1.55
CA THR A 65 0.41 9.97 1.23
C THR A 65 0.42 10.92 2.44
N ILE A 66 0.13 10.43 3.64
CA ILE A 66 0.06 11.25 4.86
C ILE A 66 1.43 11.90 5.18
N PRO A 67 2.53 11.15 5.35
CA PRO A 67 3.88 11.71 5.49
C PRO A 67 4.31 12.58 4.31
N MET A 68 3.96 12.19 3.08
CA MET A 68 4.33 12.95 1.89
C MET A 68 3.75 14.36 1.89
N ARG A 69 2.55 14.56 2.45
CA ARG A 69 1.97 15.91 2.64
C ARG A 69 2.74 16.76 3.65
N ALA A 70 3.50 16.15 4.57
CA ALA A 70 4.40 16.84 5.49
C ALA A 70 5.81 17.05 4.91
N GLY A 71 6.06 16.66 3.65
CA GLY A 71 7.37 16.71 3.02
C GLY A 71 8.30 15.55 3.38
N LEU A 72 7.74 14.43 3.87
CA LEU A 72 8.49 13.24 4.29
C LEU A 72 8.25 12.06 3.36
N TRP A 73 9.18 11.10 3.37
CA TRP A 73 9.03 9.83 2.66
C TRP A 73 8.85 8.68 3.63
N ASN A 74 7.76 7.92 3.50
CA ASN A 74 7.53 6.70 4.27
C ASN A 74 7.71 5.46 3.39
N ILE A 75 8.96 5.16 3.03
CA ILE A 75 9.31 3.93 2.31
C ILE A 75 9.11 2.69 3.23
N GLY A 76 9.00 2.93 4.53
CA GLY A 76 8.79 1.96 5.60
C GLY A 76 7.41 1.30 5.64
N ALA A 77 6.49 1.69 4.76
CA ALA A 77 5.13 1.16 4.74
C ALA A 77 5.10 -0.38 4.59
N GLU A 78 6.07 -0.96 3.89
CA GLU A 78 6.22 -2.41 3.78
C GLU A 78 6.48 -3.05 5.15
N GLY A 79 7.49 -2.58 5.90
CA GLY A 79 7.81 -3.13 7.21
C GLY A 79 6.70 -2.91 8.23
N GLN A 80 6.04 -1.75 8.19
CA GLN A 80 4.88 -1.44 9.03
C GLN A 80 3.72 -2.41 8.77
N LEU A 81 3.48 -2.77 7.50
CA LEU A 81 2.52 -3.80 7.09
C LEU A 81 2.90 -5.17 7.67
N TYR A 82 4.16 -5.59 7.55
CA TYR A 82 4.63 -6.87 8.10
C TYR A 82 4.47 -6.94 9.63
N MET A 83 4.78 -5.86 10.34
CA MET A 83 4.61 -5.82 11.80
C MET A 83 3.14 -5.82 12.24
N GLY A 84 2.27 -5.17 11.47
CA GLY A 84 0.82 -5.25 11.67
C GLY A 84 0.28 -6.66 11.45
N ALA A 85 0.72 -7.34 10.38
CA ALA A 85 0.39 -8.73 10.12
C ALA A 85 0.90 -9.67 11.22
N PHE A 86 2.12 -9.48 11.69
CA PHE A 86 2.68 -10.25 12.80
C PHE A 86 1.79 -10.21 14.04
N ILE A 87 1.49 -9.01 14.55
CA ILE A 87 0.75 -8.90 15.81
C ILE A 87 -0.71 -9.36 15.64
N ALA A 88 -1.33 -9.08 14.50
CA ALA A 88 -2.70 -9.54 14.24
C ALA A 88 -2.76 -11.06 14.14
N SER A 89 -1.74 -11.72 13.58
CA SER A 89 -1.64 -13.18 13.58
C SER A 89 -1.45 -13.75 14.98
N PHE A 90 -0.61 -13.10 15.80
CA PHE A 90 -0.40 -13.52 17.18
C PHE A 90 -1.71 -13.46 17.98
N ILE A 91 -2.49 -12.39 17.81
CA ILE A 91 -3.80 -12.25 18.43
C ILE A 91 -4.78 -13.30 17.88
N ALA A 92 -4.86 -13.47 16.56
CA ALA A 92 -5.77 -14.43 15.94
C ALA A 92 -5.59 -15.86 16.48
N LEU A 93 -4.34 -16.27 16.74
CA LEU A 93 -4.01 -17.62 17.20
C LEU A 93 -4.19 -17.81 18.71
N ASN A 94 -4.06 -16.75 19.51
CA ASN A 94 -4.09 -16.84 20.98
C ASN A 94 -5.37 -16.30 21.60
N PHE A 95 -6.21 -15.57 20.85
CA PHE A 95 -7.42 -14.92 21.34
C PHE A 95 -8.63 -15.35 20.51
N VAL A 96 -9.18 -16.53 20.82
CA VAL A 96 -10.37 -17.09 20.18
C VAL A 96 -11.63 -16.50 20.82
N ASN A 97 -12.06 -15.34 20.34
CA ASN A 97 -13.19 -14.60 20.90
C ASN A 97 -13.91 -13.81 19.78
N PRO A 98 -15.23 -13.56 19.88
CA PRO A 98 -15.96 -12.72 18.92
C PRO A 98 -15.37 -11.32 18.69
N PHE A 99 -14.61 -10.79 19.64
CA PHE A 99 -13.92 -9.51 19.54
C PHE A 99 -12.53 -9.59 18.89
N ALA A 100 -12.12 -10.74 18.33
CA ALA A 100 -10.80 -10.92 17.75
C ALA A 100 -10.52 -9.89 16.64
N ILE A 101 -11.43 -9.68 15.69
CA ILE A 101 -11.24 -8.72 14.59
C ILE A 101 -11.02 -7.27 15.10
N PRO A 102 -11.86 -6.70 15.98
CA PRO A 102 -11.60 -5.39 16.57
C PRO A 102 -10.25 -5.30 17.31
N VAL A 103 -9.90 -6.33 18.08
CA VAL A 103 -8.63 -6.36 18.83
C VAL A 103 -7.45 -6.42 17.87
N MET A 104 -7.50 -7.28 16.84
CA MET A 104 -6.50 -7.37 15.78
C MET A 104 -6.34 -6.02 15.07
N PHE A 105 -7.43 -5.34 14.72
CA PHE A 105 -7.41 -4.03 14.08
C PHE A 105 -6.66 -2.99 14.93
N VAL A 106 -7.00 -2.89 16.21
CA VAL A 106 -6.38 -1.92 17.13
C VAL A 106 -4.89 -2.21 17.31
N PHE A 107 -4.53 -3.46 17.57
CA PHE A 107 -3.13 -3.82 17.81
C PHE A 107 -2.28 -3.77 16.54
N ALA A 108 -2.84 -4.11 15.37
CA ALA A 108 -2.15 -3.94 14.10
C ALA A 108 -1.85 -2.47 13.82
N ALA A 109 -2.80 -1.58 14.10
CA ALA A 109 -2.59 -0.14 14.02
C ALA A 109 -1.50 0.32 15.00
N ILE A 110 -1.51 -0.16 16.25
CA ILE A 110 -0.52 0.19 17.27
C ILE A 110 0.89 -0.28 16.85
N PHE A 111 1.05 -1.53 16.42
CA PHE A 111 2.38 -2.05 16.05
C PHE A 111 2.92 -1.40 14.78
N GLY A 112 2.07 -1.15 13.78
CA GLY A 112 2.45 -0.38 12.60
C GLY A 112 2.90 1.04 12.98
N ALA A 113 2.15 1.71 13.88
CA ALA A 113 2.51 3.01 14.44
C ALA A 113 3.85 2.99 15.19
N LEU A 114 4.06 1.99 16.07
CA LEU A 114 5.30 1.82 16.82
C LEU A 114 6.50 1.57 15.90
N TRP A 115 6.31 0.81 14.82
CA TRP A 115 7.37 0.58 13.84
C TRP A 115 7.74 1.86 13.09
N ALA A 116 6.74 2.67 12.72
CA ALA A 116 6.96 3.98 12.10
C ALA A 116 7.50 5.04 13.06
N PHE A 117 7.25 4.90 14.36
CA PHE A 117 7.70 5.82 15.39
C PHE A 117 9.23 5.88 15.50
N ILE A 118 9.90 4.75 15.31
CA ILE A 118 11.37 4.63 15.34
C ILE A 118 12.02 5.60 14.32
N PRO A 119 11.79 5.46 13.00
CA PRO A 119 12.39 6.37 12.01
C PRO A 119 11.85 7.80 12.17
N ALA A 120 10.62 7.98 12.67
CA ALA A 120 10.05 9.30 12.88
C ALA A 120 10.78 10.10 13.97
N ILE A 121 11.14 9.48 15.11
CA ILE A 121 11.99 10.13 16.12
C ILE A 121 13.38 10.39 15.57
N LEU A 122 13.95 9.42 14.86
CA LEU A 122 15.28 9.57 14.27
C LEU A 122 15.33 10.80 13.34
N LYS A 123 14.30 10.97 12.52
CA LYS A 123 14.13 12.17 11.67
C LYS A 123 13.88 13.44 12.49
N ALA A 124 12.95 13.40 13.45
CA ALA A 124 12.52 14.59 14.18
C ALA A 124 13.58 15.14 15.15
N LYS A 125 14.38 14.26 15.77
CA LYS A 125 15.37 14.63 16.78
C LYS A 125 16.78 14.78 16.20
N PHE A 126 17.16 13.92 15.27
CA PHE A 126 18.54 13.83 14.76
C PHE A 126 18.66 14.19 13.27
N GLU A 127 17.57 14.58 12.61
CA GLU A 127 17.52 14.93 11.19
C GLU A 127 18.05 13.83 10.24
N LEU A 128 18.05 12.59 10.72
CA LEU A 128 18.45 11.41 9.94
C LEU A 128 17.57 11.28 8.70
N ASN A 129 18.16 10.80 7.60
CA ASN A 129 17.43 10.58 6.36
C ASN A 129 16.39 9.45 6.56
N GLU A 130 15.11 9.85 6.52
CA GLU A 130 13.95 8.99 6.69
C GLU A 130 13.82 7.93 5.58
N ILE A 131 14.33 8.21 4.37
CA ILE A 131 14.33 7.23 3.26
C ILE A 131 15.17 6.02 3.69
N ILE A 132 16.38 6.27 4.20
CA ILE A 132 17.32 5.20 4.58
C ILE A 132 16.80 4.46 5.81
N SER A 133 16.42 5.18 6.88
CA SER A 133 16.00 4.54 8.12
C SER A 133 14.72 3.71 7.96
N THR A 134 13.74 4.21 7.20
CA THR A 134 12.51 3.47 6.93
C THR A 134 12.74 2.27 6.01
N LEU A 135 13.58 2.39 4.98
CA LEU A 135 13.93 1.29 4.10
C LEU A 135 14.68 0.17 4.83
N LEU A 136 15.69 0.51 5.65
CA LEU A 136 16.45 -0.49 6.39
C LEU A 136 15.57 -1.26 7.39
N LEU A 137 14.64 -0.58 8.05
CA LEU A 137 13.68 -1.21 8.96
C LEU A 137 12.66 -2.12 8.28
N ASN A 138 12.45 -2.01 6.96
CA ASN A 138 11.64 -2.97 6.22
C ASN A 138 12.27 -4.36 6.24
N TYR A 139 13.57 -4.46 5.96
CA TYR A 139 14.28 -5.74 5.96
C TYR A 139 14.24 -6.38 7.34
N VAL A 140 14.41 -5.59 8.40
CA VAL A 140 14.29 -6.08 9.79
C VAL A 140 12.90 -6.66 10.04
N ALA A 141 11.83 -5.97 9.63
CA ALA A 141 10.45 -6.46 9.81
C ALA A 141 10.16 -7.73 9.00
N ILE A 142 10.64 -7.80 7.75
CA ILE A 142 10.47 -8.97 6.88
C ILE A 142 11.17 -10.19 7.51
N TYR A 143 12.43 -10.05 7.91
CA TYR A 143 13.19 -11.13 8.55
C TYR A 143 12.67 -11.47 9.95
N TRP A 144 12.09 -10.50 10.66
CA TRP A 144 11.41 -10.75 11.93
C TRP A 144 10.21 -11.68 11.74
N VAL A 145 9.34 -11.38 10.77
CA VAL A 145 8.19 -12.24 10.45
C VAL A 145 8.66 -13.61 9.98
N GLU A 146 9.70 -13.66 9.15
CA GLU A 146 10.30 -14.91 8.69
C GLU A 146 10.79 -15.75 9.88
N TYR A 147 11.58 -15.17 10.78
CA TYR A 147 12.00 -15.84 12.02
C TYR A 147 10.82 -16.36 12.83
N MET A 148 9.73 -15.59 12.93
CA MET A 148 8.53 -16.02 13.68
C MET A 148 7.86 -17.23 13.05
N VAL A 149 7.70 -17.29 11.72
CA VAL A 149 7.05 -18.42 11.05
C VAL A 149 7.94 -19.66 10.94
N TYR A 150 9.27 -19.50 10.97
CA TYR A 150 10.20 -20.62 11.05
C TYR A 150 10.40 -21.13 12.49
N GLY A 151 10.19 -20.27 13.48
CA GLY A 151 10.42 -20.56 14.90
C GLY A 151 9.14 -20.47 15.75
N PRO A 152 8.98 -19.44 16.61
CA PRO A 152 7.96 -19.43 17.67
C PRO A 152 6.50 -19.57 17.22
N MET A 153 6.15 -19.03 16.05
CA MET A 153 4.79 -19.04 15.49
C MET A 153 4.60 -20.09 14.40
N ARG A 154 5.56 -21.01 14.24
CA ARG A 154 5.42 -22.14 13.31
C ARG A 154 4.24 -23.00 13.74
N GLY A 155 3.31 -23.22 12.83
CA GLY A 155 2.11 -23.99 13.11
C GLY A 155 2.45 -25.45 13.42
N LYS A 156 1.61 -26.08 14.25
CA LYS A 156 1.74 -27.49 14.64
C LYS A 156 1.27 -28.42 13.52
N GLU A 157 0.38 -27.94 12.66
CA GLU A 157 -0.31 -28.75 11.64
C GLU A 157 0.27 -28.60 10.22
N VAL A 158 1.38 -27.86 10.07
CA VAL A 158 1.90 -27.42 8.76
C VAL A 158 3.16 -28.14 8.30
N TYR A 159 3.45 -29.35 8.80
CA TYR A 159 4.47 -30.29 8.27
C TYR A 159 5.81 -29.63 7.85
N ASN A 160 6.41 -28.83 8.73
CA ASN A 160 7.67 -28.07 8.51
C ASN A 160 7.64 -26.98 7.42
N PHE A 161 6.47 -26.62 6.88
CA PHE A 161 6.34 -25.41 6.07
C PHE A 161 6.39 -24.14 6.95
N PRO A 162 6.93 -23.01 6.45
CA PRO A 162 7.10 -21.77 7.21
C PRO A 162 5.79 -20.96 7.29
N TYR A 163 4.77 -21.58 7.87
CA TYR A 163 3.44 -21.01 8.05
C TYR A 163 3.02 -21.14 9.52
N SER A 164 2.14 -20.25 9.96
CA SER A 164 1.37 -20.50 11.19
C SER A 164 0.23 -21.48 10.91
N ASP A 165 -0.41 -21.95 11.99
CA ASP A 165 -1.70 -22.61 11.89
C ASP A 165 -2.76 -21.66 11.32
N LEU A 166 -3.86 -22.24 10.84
CA LEU A 166 -5.00 -21.49 10.33
C LEU A 166 -5.64 -20.67 11.45
N PHE A 167 -6.09 -19.46 11.11
CA PHE A 167 -6.85 -18.64 12.02
C PHE A 167 -8.23 -19.26 12.29
N PRO A 168 -8.73 -19.18 13.54
CA PRO A 168 -10.10 -19.55 13.85
C PRO A 168 -11.07 -18.61 13.12
N GLU A 169 -12.30 -19.07 12.85
CA GLU A 169 -13.29 -18.30 12.10
C GLU A 169 -13.60 -16.91 12.68
N CYS A 170 -13.55 -16.77 14.02
CA CYS A 170 -13.75 -15.48 14.70
C CYS A 170 -12.67 -14.43 14.38
N ALA A 171 -11.51 -14.84 13.88
CA ALA A 171 -10.38 -14.00 13.49
C ALA A 171 -10.23 -13.84 11.97
N VAL A 172 -11.19 -14.36 11.19
CA VAL A 172 -11.24 -14.26 9.73
C VAL A 172 -12.20 -13.15 9.33
N LEU A 173 -11.75 -12.21 8.48
CA LEU A 173 -12.63 -11.14 8.00
C LEU A 173 -13.81 -11.74 7.21
N PRO A 174 -15.06 -11.34 7.52
CA PRO A 174 -16.23 -11.81 6.80
C PRO A 174 -16.11 -11.52 5.30
N ARG A 175 -16.43 -12.53 4.49
CA ARG A 175 -16.42 -12.44 3.03
C ARG A 175 -17.81 -12.08 2.49
N PHE A 176 -17.84 -11.49 1.30
CA PHE A 176 -19.06 -11.10 0.62
C PHE A 176 -19.25 -11.87 -0.68
N PHE A 177 -20.51 -12.12 -1.03
CA PHE A 177 -20.95 -12.58 -2.34
C PHE A 177 -20.36 -13.92 -2.82
N ASP A 178 -19.94 -14.78 -1.89
CA ASP A 178 -19.20 -16.04 -2.14
C ASP A 178 -17.90 -15.84 -2.92
N THR A 179 -17.29 -14.67 -2.75
CA THR A 179 -16.02 -14.30 -3.38
C THR A 179 -14.92 -14.09 -2.34
N ARG A 180 -13.72 -13.75 -2.80
CA ARG A 180 -12.61 -13.35 -1.91
C ARG A 180 -12.76 -11.92 -1.38
N LEU A 181 -13.74 -11.14 -1.86
CA LEU A 181 -14.04 -9.83 -1.31
C LEU A 181 -14.40 -9.96 0.17
N HIS A 182 -13.77 -9.16 1.01
CA HIS A 182 -13.94 -9.21 2.47
C HIS A 182 -14.19 -7.82 3.06
N LEU A 183 -14.59 -7.78 4.33
CA LEU A 183 -14.89 -6.57 5.11
C LEU A 183 -13.78 -5.49 5.07
N GLY A 184 -12.54 -5.89 4.78
CA GLY A 184 -11.38 -4.99 4.64
C GLY A 184 -11.60 -3.86 3.63
N ILE A 185 -12.35 -4.10 2.53
CA ILE A 185 -12.65 -3.01 1.58
C ILE A 185 -13.45 -1.88 2.24
N LEU A 186 -14.39 -2.20 3.13
CA LEU A 186 -15.19 -1.21 3.85
C LEU A 186 -14.35 -0.49 4.90
N ILE A 187 -13.43 -1.20 5.55
CA ILE A 187 -12.46 -0.60 6.48
C ILE A 187 -11.55 0.38 5.73
N ALA A 188 -11.00 0.00 4.57
CA ALA A 188 -10.18 0.86 3.74
C ALA A 188 -10.91 2.14 3.31
N PHE A 189 -12.14 2.03 2.79
CA PHE A 189 -12.94 3.21 2.45
C PHE A 189 -13.28 4.08 3.67
N SER A 190 -13.56 3.46 4.81
CA SER A 190 -13.83 4.19 6.06
C SER A 190 -12.59 5.00 6.49
N ILE A 191 -11.40 4.40 6.41
CA ILE A 191 -10.13 5.09 6.71
C ILE A 191 -9.88 6.22 5.71
N VAL A 192 -10.17 6.05 4.41
CA VAL A 192 -10.09 7.14 3.42
C VAL A 192 -10.96 8.33 3.84
N VAL A 193 -12.21 8.08 4.24
CA VAL A 193 -13.14 9.14 4.68
C VAL A 193 -12.63 9.82 5.95
N VAL A 194 -12.17 9.06 6.94
CA VAL A 194 -11.62 9.61 8.20
C VAL A 194 -10.40 10.49 7.91
N ILE A 195 -9.46 10.02 7.11
CA ILE A 195 -8.25 10.78 6.76
C ILE A 195 -8.58 12.01 5.92
N TYR A 196 -9.55 11.92 5.02
CA TYR A 196 -10.05 13.06 4.27
C TYR A 196 -10.63 14.14 5.19
N LEU A 197 -11.44 13.74 6.18
CA LEU A 197 -12.01 14.65 7.18
C LEU A 197 -10.91 15.26 8.06
N ILE A 198 -9.95 14.46 8.52
CA ILE A 198 -8.80 14.95 9.31
C ILE A 198 -8.07 16.05 8.53
N PHE A 199 -7.70 15.81 7.27
CA PHE A 199 -6.96 16.82 6.49
C PHE A 199 -7.77 18.06 6.15
N ARG A 200 -9.10 17.95 6.01
CA ARG A 200 -9.96 19.06 5.60
C ARG A 200 -10.50 19.88 6.76
N LYS A 201 -10.68 19.26 7.93
CA LYS A 201 -11.46 19.83 9.04
C LYS A 201 -10.69 20.00 10.35
N THR A 202 -9.43 19.57 10.44
CA THR A 202 -8.66 19.65 11.70
C THR A 202 -7.43 20.54 11.62
N SER A 203 -6.97 21.02 12.78
CA SER A 203 -5.73 21.76 12.94
C SER A 203 -4.51 20.91 12.55
N PHE A 204 -4.52 19.62 12.82
CA PHE A 204 -3.45 18.70 12.39
C PHE A 204 -3.28 18.73 10.87
N GLY A 205 -4.39 18.64 10.12
CA GLY A 205 -4.37 18.71 8.66
C GLY A 205 -3.79 20.01 8.12
N PHE A 206 -4.12 21.14 8.76
CA PHE A 206 -3.53 22.44 8.46
C PHE A 206 -2.03 22.47 8.76
N SER A 207 -1.62 22.03 9.95
CA SER A 207 -0.22 22.02 10.36
C SER A 207 0.66 21.15 9.45
N VAL A 208 0.19 19.96 9.06
CA VAL A 208 0.87 19.11 8.07
C VAL A 208 1.07 19.85 6.75
N LYS A 209 0.02 20.51 6.24
CA LYS A 209 0.09 21.27 4.98
C LYS A 209 1.10 22.42 5.06
N VAL A 210 1.13 23.16 6.17
CA VAL A 210 2.05 24.29 6.34
C VAL A 210 3.49 23.80 6.47
N VAL A 211 3.74 22.76 7.28
CA VAL A 211 5.08 22.16 7.42
C VAL A 211 5.59 21.61 6.09
N GLY A 212 4.74 20.90 5.33
CA GLY A 212 5.14 20.36 4.02
C GLY A 212 5.38 21.43 2.95
N ALA A 213 4.73 22.60 3.05
CA ALA A 213 4.94 23.69 2.11
C ALA A 213 6.21 24.49 2.43
N ASN A 214 6.42 24.86 3.70
CA ASN A 214 7.61 25.56 4.15
C ASN A 214 7.85 25.33 5.65
N PRO A 215 8.81 24.47 6.02
CA PRO A 215 9.10 24.17 7.42
C PRO A 215 9.51 25.39 8.24
N LYS A 216 10.27 26.34 7.66
CA LYS A 216 10.69 27.56 8.36
C LYS A 216 9.49 28.46 8.66
N ALA A 217 8.60 28.64 7.69
CA ALA A 217 7.37 29.41 7.89
C ALA A 217 6.45 28.76 8.94
N ALA A 218 6.42 27.43 8.99
CA ALA A 218 5.67 26.69 10.02
C ALA A 218 6.20 26.99 11.43
N GLU A 219 7.53 27.01 11.61
CA GLU A 219 8.16 27.34 12.89
C GLU A 219 7.88 28.80 13.30
N TYR A 220 7.94 29.75 12.36
CA TYR A 220 7.54 31.15 12.63
C TYR A 220 6.06 31.29 13.03
N ALA A 221 5.19 30.41 12.52
CA ALA A 221 3.77 30.35 12.88
C ALA A 221 3.51 29.58 14.20
N GLY A 222 4.56 29.16 14.92
CA GLY A 222 4.46 28.43 16.19
C GLY A 222 4.11 26.94 16.04
N ILE A 223 4.20 26.37 14.83
CA ILE A 223 3.93 24.95 14.58
C ILE A 223 5.20 24.14 14.86
N ASP A 224 5.08 23.19 15.79
CA ASP A 224 6.17 22.28 16.12
C ASP A 224 6.37 21.23 15.01
N LYS A 225 7.34 21.50 14.13
CA LYS A 225 7.76 20.61 13.04
C LYS A 225 8.05 19.19 13.53
N LYS A 226 8.71 19.03 14.69
CA LYS A 226 9.13 17.71 15.20
C LYS A 226 7.92 16.85 15.55
N LYS A 227 6.92 17.44 16.20
CA LYS A 227 5.65 16.75 16.49
C LYS A 227 4.91 16.36 15.22
N ILE A 228 4.87 17.25 14.23
CA ILE A 228 4.20 16.97 12.95
C ILE A 228 4.88 15.81 12.21
N ILE A 229 6.22 15.76 12.20
CA ILE A 229 6.97 14.63 11.63
C ILE A 229 6.56 13.32 12.30
N VAL A 230 6.56 13.29 13.64
CA VAL A 230 6.21 12.09 14.41
C VAL A 230 4.77 11.65 14.14
N TYR A 231 3.81 12.57 14.26
CA TYR A 231 2.39 12.24 14.08
C TYR A 231 2.07 11.79 12.65
N ALA A 232 2.63 12.44 11.62
CA ALA A 232 2.39 12.06 10.24
C ALA A 232 2.93 10.64 9.94
N MET A 233 4.15 10.34 10.39
CA MET A 233 4.77 9.02 10.22
C MET A 233 4.02 7.93 10.99
N VAL A 234 3.69 8.19 12.26
CA VAL A 234 2.97 7.24 13.12
C VAL A 234 1.58 6.93 12.57
N LEU A 235 0.85 7.93 12.10
CA LEU A 235 -0.46 7.74 11.48
C LEU A 235 -0.36 6.94 10.18
N GLY A 236 0.67 7.20 9.36
CA GLY A 236 0.96 6.40 8.18
C GLY A 236 1.26 4.94 8.54
N GLY A 237 2.10 4.73 9.56
CA GLY A 237 2.43 3.41 10.11
C GLY A 237 1.23 2.64 10.61
N ALA A 238 0.32 3.30 11.32
CA ALA A 238 -0.91 2.67 11.79
C ALA A 238 -1.76 2.12 10.64
N ILE A 239 -1.91 2.90 9.57
CA ILE A 239 -2.70 2.51 8.40
C ILE A 239 -2.01 1.37 7.63
N ALA A 240 -0.68 1.42 7.49
CA ALA A 240 0.08 0.32 6.90
C ALA A 240 -0.05 -0.97 7.74
N GLY A 241 -0.02 -0.88 9.06
CA GLY A 241 -0.23 -2.01 9.97
C GLY A 241 -1.61 -2.65 9.79
N ILE A 242 -2.66 -1.84 9.66
CA ILE A 242 -4.02 -2.31 9.35
C ILE A 242 -4.05 -3.05 8.00
N ALA A 243 -3.34 -2.56 6.98
CA ALA A 243 -3.23 -3.27 5.70
C ALA A 243 -2.65 -4.68 5.85
N GLY A 244 -1.69 -4.84 6.78
CA GLY A 244 -1.10 -6.13 7.10
C GLY A 244 -2.11 -7.10 7.70
N MET A 245 -2.89 -6.63 8.67
CA MET A 245 -3.99 -7.39 9.28
C MET A 245 -5.04 -7.82 8.26
N GLU A 246 -5.42 -6.92 7.35
CA GLU A 246 -6.39 -7.24 6.29
C GLU A 246 -5.90 -8.31 5.33
N GLU A 247 -4.63 -8.28 4.92
CA GLU A 247 -4.08 -9.29 4.00
C GLU A 247 -4.04 -10.68 4.65
N ILE A 248 -3.61 -10.78 5.92
CA ILE A 248 -3.54 -12.08 6.60
C ILE A 248 -4.91 -12.61 7.01
N SER A 249 -5.85 -11.76 7.43
CA SER A 249 -7.15 -12.17 7.97
C SER A 249 -8.20 -12.30 6.87
N GLY A 250 -8.10 -11.51 5.80
CA GLY A 250 -9.01 -11.56 4.66
C GLY A 250 -8.60 -12.58 3.61
N ILE A 251 -7.29 -12.75 3.37
CA ILE A 251 -6.80 -13.51 2.22
C ILE A 251 -6.07 -14.78 2.62
N HIS A 252 -5.04 -14.69 3.44
CA HIS A 252 -4.19 -15.85 3.73
C HIS A 252 -4.74 -16.78 4.82
N HIS A 253 -5.52 -16.23 5.76
CA HIS A 253 -6.06 -16.91 6.94
C HIS A 253 -4.98 -17.54 7.83
N ARG A 254 -3.74 -17.09 7.69
CA ARG A 254 -2.56 -17.53 8.44
C ARG A 254 -1.40 -16.56 8.19
N LEU A 255 -0.42 -16.58 9.08
CA LEU A 255 0.86 -15.92 8.86
C LEU A 255 1.75 -16.81 7.97
N ARG A 256 2.46 -16.19 7.03
CA ARG A 256 3.42 -16.88 6.15
C ARG A 256 4.61 -15.98 5.83
N ALA A 257 5.72 -16.57 5.42
CA ALA A 257 6.77 -15.80 4.75
C ALA A 257 6.23 -15.18 3.45
N ALA A 258 6.76 -14.02 3.06
CA ALA A 258 6.33 -13.28 1.85
C ALA A 258 4.80 -13.01 1.80
N ILE A 259 4.29 -12.34 2.83
CA ILE A 259 2.87 -11.94 2.95
C ILE A 259 2.51 -10.95 1.84
N SER A 260 3.39 -9.97 1.62
CA SER A 260 3.16 -8.89 0.67
C SER A 260 4.10 -9.06 -0.53
N PRO A 261 3.59 -8.97 -1.78
CA PRO A 261 4.40 -8.91 -3.00
C PRO A 261 4.97 -7.51 -3.23
N GLY A 262 5.10 -6.69 -2.18
CA GLY A 262 5.51 -5.29 -2.24
C GLY A 262 4.38 -4.27 -2.25
N TYR A 263 3.24 -4.54 -1.59
CA TYR A 263 2.12 -3.59 -1.52
C TYR A 263 2.50 -2.27 -0.84
N GLY A 264 3.37 -2.29 0.17
CA GLY A 264 3.93 -1.10 0.82
C GLY A 264 4.79 -0.29 -0.14
N TYR A 265 5.62 -0.94 -0.95
CA TYR A 265 6.38 -0.28 -2.00
C TYR A 265 5.47 0.29 -3.10
N ALA A 266 4.43 -0.43 -3.50
CA ALA A 266 3.42 0.04 -4.45
C ALA A 266 2.63 1.25 -3.91
N GLY A 267 2.55 1.44 -2.59
CA GLY A 267 2.00 2.64 -1.97
C GLY A 267 2.71 3.93 -2.36
N ILE A 268 4.02 3.87 -2.67
CA ILE A 268 4.82 5.04 -3.07
C ILE A 268 4.32 5.64 -4.40
N PRO A 269 4.30 4.90 -5.53
CA PRO A 269 3.79 5.44 -6.77
C PRO A 269 2.31 5.80 -6.72
N ILE A 270 1.50 5.08 -5.94
CA ILE A 270 0.09 5.43 -5.71
C ILE A 270 -0.02 6.82 -5.07
N ALA A 271 0.77 7.07 -4.02
CA ALA A 271 0.81 8.38 -3.36
C ALA A 271 1.30 9.48 -4.31
N LEU A 272 2.33 9.20 -5.11
CA LEU A 272 2.86 10.14 -6.11
C LEU A 272 1.81 10.50 -7.17
N LEU A 273 1.11 9.51 -7.73
CA LEU A 273 0.04 9.74 -8.70
C LEU A 273 -1.12 10.54 -8.07
N ALA A 274 -1.42 10.26 -6.80
CA ALA A 274 -2.43 10.99 -6.04
C ALA A 274 -2.01 12.43 -5.69
N LYS A 275 -0.71 12.79 -5.78
CA LYS A 275 -0.17 14.13 -5.49
C LYS A 275 -0.61 14.69 -4.14
N GLY A 276 -0.65 13.81 -3.13
CA GLY A 276 -1.11 14.18 -1.80
C GLY A 276 -2.64 14.21 -1.63
N ASN A 277 -3.45 14.06 -2.69
CA ASN A 277 -4.91 14.06 -2.57
C ASN A 277 -5.42 12.70 -2.09
N VAL A 278 -6.01 12.68 -0.90
CA VAL A 278 -6.56 11.49 -0.24
C VAL A 278 -7.56 10.73 -1.10
N LEU A 279 -8.44 11.42 -1.84
CA LEU A 279 -9.42 10.76 -2.69
C LEU A 279 -8.80 10.19 -3.97
N ALA A 280 -7.75 10.85 -4.49
CA ALA A 280 -7.03 10.36 -5.66
C ALA A 280 -6.22 9.09 -5.37
N VAL A 281 -5.91 8.81 -4.10
CA VAL A 281 -5.29 7.53 -3.67
C VAL A 281 -6.18 6.35 -4.03
N VAL A 282 -7.50 6.47 -3.85
CA VAL A 282 -8.44 5.39 -4.20
C VAL A 282 -8.37 5.06 -5.68
N LEU A 283 -8.49 6.07 -6.54
CA LEU A 283 -8.45 5.88 -8.00
C LEU A 283 -7.09 5.32 -8.45
N SER A 284 -6.01 5.81 -7.86
CA SER A 284 -4.65 5.34 -8.15
C SER A 284 -4.46 3.89 -7.70
N ALA A 285 -4.93 3.53 -6.50
CA ALA A 285 -4.86 2.16 -6.00
C ALA A 285 -5.73 1.20 -6.82
N MET A 286 -6.91 1.63 -7.29
CA MET A 286 -7.75 0.84 -8.20
C MET A 286 -7.07 0.61 -9.56
N LEU A 287 -6.38 1.61 -10.09
CA LEU A 287 -5.55 1.43 -11.30
C LEU A 287 -4.47 0.38 -11.07
N PHE A 288 -3.74 0.43 -9.96
CA PHE A 288 -2.73 -0.57 -9.62
C PHE A 288 -3.35 -1.95 -9.37
N GLY A 289 -4.51 -2.03 -8.72
CA GLY A 289 -5.27 -3.25 -8.55
C GLY A 289 -5.65 -3.88 -9.90
N PHE A 290 -6.09 -3.06 -10.86
CA PHE A 290 -6.34 -3.50 -12.24
C PHE A 290 -5.06 -4.05 -12.90
N LEU A 291 -3.92 -3.38 -12.74
CA LEU A 291 -2.64 -3.86 -13.28
C LEU A 291 -2.21 -5.19 -12.63
N TYR A 292 -2.46 -5.39 -11.33
CA TYR A 292 -2.19 -6.65 -10.65
C TYR A 292 -3.08 -7.79 -11.17
N VAL A 293 -4.39 -7.58 -11.24
CA VAL A 293 -5.35 -8.61 -11.69
C VAL A 293 -5.14 -8.91 -13.17
N GLY A 294 -5.04 -7.89 -14.01
CA GLY A 294 -4.78 -8.04 -15.43
C GLY A 294 -3.41 -8.68 -15.70
N GLY A 295 -2.37 -8.28 -14.96
CA GLY A 295 -1.05 -8.89 -15.06
C GLY A 295 -1.04 -10.37 -14.67
N SER A 296 -1.74 -10.74 -13.60
CA SER A 296 -1.93 -12.14 -13.20
C SER A 296 -2.68 -12.95 -14.27
N ALA A 297 -3.69 -12.34 -14.90
CA ALA A 297 -4.40 -12.95 -16.01
C ALA A 297 -3.50 -13.21 -17.22
N LEU A 298 -2.61 -12.27 -17.56
CA LEU A 298 -1.62 -12.46 -18.62
C LEU A 298 -0.59 -13.54 -18.26
N GLN A 299 -0.11 -13.56 -17.02
CA GLN A 299 0.76 -14.61 -16.51
C GLN A 299 0.13 -16.00 -16.70
N THR A 300 -1.16 -16.15 -16.41
CA THR A 300 -1.84 -17.45 -16.51
C THR A 300 -2.16 -17.80 -17.97
N SER A 301 -2.52 -16.81 -18.79
CA SER A 301 -2.94 -17.05 -20.19
C SER A 301 -1.76 -17.26 -21.14
N TYR A 302 -0.63 -16.61 -20.90
CA TYR A 302 0.57 -16.66 -21.75
C TYR A 302 1.78 -17.30 -21.07
N SER A 303 1.61 -17.83 -19.85
CA SER A 303 2.69 -18.46 -19.06
C SER A 303 3.92 -17.56 -18.87
N ILE A 304 3.71 -16.23 -18.83
CA ILE A 304 4.80 -15.27 -18.66
C ILE A 304 5.19 -15.09 -17.19
N PRO A 305 6.47 -14.78 -16.90
CA PRO A 305 6.91 -14.50 -15.54
C PRO A 305 6.19 -13.28 -14.94
N ILE A 306 5.96 -13.30 -13.62
CA ILE A 306 5.34 -12.17 -12.90
C ILE A 306 6.17 -10.89 -12.99
N ALA A 307 7.47 -11.03 -13.31
CA ALA A 307 8.37 -9.92 -13.60
C ALA A 307 7.81 -8.96 -14.67
N VAL A 308 7.04 -9.47 -15.65
CA VAL A 308 6.39 -8.62 -16.66
C VAL A 308 5.36 -7.68 -16.02
N VAL A 309 4.62 -8.13 -15.01
CA VAL A 309 3.67 -7.31 -14.26
C VAL A 309 4.40 -6.18 -13.50
N TYR A 310 5.54 -6.47 -12.89
CA TYR A 310 6.36 -5.47 -12.22
C TYR A 310 6.99 -4.46 -13.18
N ILE A 311 7.37 -4.91 -14.39
CA ILE A 311 7.82 -4.01 -15.46
C ILE A 311 6.68 -3.07 -15.86
N PHE A 312 5.44 -3.56 -16.01
CA PHE A 312 4.30 -2.72 -16.37
C PHE A 312 4.05 -1.64 -15.32
N GLN A 313 4.02 -2.02 -14.05
CA GLN A 313 3.84 -1.07 -12.95
C GLN A 313 4.98 -0.04 -12.94
N SER A 314 6.23 -0.48 -13.03
CA SER A 314 7.41 0.41 -13.06
C SER A 314 7.35 1.39 -14.23
N LEU A 315 6.93 0.96 -15.42
CA LEU A 315 6.78 1.82 -16.58
C LEU A 315 5.67 2.84 -16.40
N VAL A 316 4.49 2.42 -15.94
CA VAL A 316 3.38 3.33 -15.63
C VAL A 316 3.86 4.46 -14.71
N VAL A 317 4.57 4.10 -13.64
CA VAL A 317 5.17 5.05 -12.70
C VAL A 317 6.20 5.95 -13.36
N LEU A 318 7.14 5.36 -14.12
CA LEU A 318 8.19 6.11 -14.81
C LEU A 318 7.60 7.16 -15.76
N PHE A 319 6.60 6.79 -16.57
CA PHE A 319 5.95 7.72 -17.50
C PHE A 319 5.12 8.79 -16.79
N ILE A 320 4.51 8.47 -15.64
CA ILE A 320 3.83 9.48 -14.80
C ILE A 320 4.84 10.50 -14.26
N ILE A 321 5.95 10.03 -13.70
CA ILE A 321 7.00 10.90 -13.14
C ILE A 321 7.67 11.73 -14.25
N ALA A 322 8.04 11.09 -15.37
CA ALA A 322 8.63 11.75 -16.52
C ALA A 322 7.67 12.78 -17.13
N GLY A 323 6.37 12.47 -17.19
CA GLY A 323 5.35 13.43 -17.59
C GLY A 323 5.33 14.67 -16.70
N GLU A 324 5.44 14.49 -15.37
CA GLU A 324 5.45 15.62 -14.44
C GLU A 324 6.62 16.58 -14.66
N PHE A 325 7.78 16.09 -15.13
CA PHE A 325 8.89 16.94 -15.52
C PHE A 325 8.48 17.99 -16.57
N PHE A 326 7.74 17.58 -17.60
CA PHE A 326 7.24 18.48 -18.66
C PHE A 326 6.11 19.42 -18.20
N VAL A 327 5.48 19.14 -17.05
CA VAL A 327 4.51 20.07 -16.43
C VAL A 327 5.24 21.19 -15.68
N ARG A 328 6.33 20.85 -14.99
CA ARG A 328 7.08 21.80 -14.17
C ARG A 328 8.06 22.63 -14.98
N TYR A 329 8.62 22.06 -16.05
CA TYR A 329 9.63 22.71 -16.87
C TYR A 329 9.14 22.82 -18.32
N LYS A 330 9.17 24.04 -18.86
CA LYS A 330 9.00 24.26 -20.29
C LYS A 330 10.34 24.01 -20.98
N VAL A 331 10.33 23.17 -22.02
CA VAL A 331 11.46 23.07 -22.94
C VAL A 331 11.52 24.37 -23.72
N VAL A 332 12.48 25.23 -23.38
CA VAL A 332 12.79 26.43 -24.16
C VAL A 332 13.73 25.99 -25.28
N ARG A 333 13.28 26.17 -26.53
CA ARG A 333 14.12 26.00 -27.72
C ARG A 333 15.06 27.18 -27.88
#